data_AF-A0A1B9IAW3-F1
#
_entry.id   AF-A0A1B9IAW3-F1
#
_cell.length_a   1.000
_cell.length_b   1.000
_cell.length_c   1.000
_cell.angle_alpha   90.00
_cell.angle_beta   90.00
_cell.angle_gamma   90.00
#
_symmetry.space_group_name_H-M   'P 1'
#
loop_
_entity.id
_entity.type
_entity.pdbx_description
1 polymer ?
#
loop_
_entity_poly.entity_id
_entity_poly.type
_entity_poly.pdbx_seq_one_letter_code
_entity_poly.pdbx_strand_id
1 'polypeptide(L)'
;MALSDYITGESSSHKGVNDIPAPRSDATVNAPPPEQHKRVADFVKEAPDARYTFDSRRNADAIDAELCRVTPQGGRSCIKLALASASLFKSMQSLGFYCALPAEPTRTHMECQRIPR
;
A
#
# COMPACT_ATOMS: atom_id res chain seq x y z
N MET A 1 4.35 -11.53 -35.97
CA MET A 1 3.53 -11.77 -34.76
C MET A 1 4.27 -12.77 -33.90
N ALA A 2 5.01 -12.30 -32.90
CA ALA A 2 5.63 -13.14 -31.89
C ALA A 2 5.03 -12.72 -30.54
N LEU A 3 4.15 -13.57 -30.02
CA LEU A 3 3.63 -13.50 -28.66
C LEU A 3 4.32 -14.64 -27.92
N SER A 4 5.15 -14.32 -26.93
CA SER A 4 5.38 -15.10 -25.68
C SER A 4 6.74 -14.74 -25.08
N ASP A 5 6.82 -13.61 -24.37
CA ASP A 5 7.86 -13.44 -23.35
C ASP A 5 7.30 -13.94 -22.03
N TYR A 6 7.66 -15.20 -21.80
CA TYR A 6 7.30 -16.07 -20.71
C TYR A 6 7.96 -15.57 -19.42
N ILE A 7 7.15 -15.51 -18.36
CA ILE A 7 7.53 -15.23 -16.97
C ILE A 7 8.90 -15.83 -16.63
N THR A 8 9.89 -15.00 -16.28
CA THR A 8 11.13 -15.43 -15.64
C THR A 8 10.81 -15.90 -14.21
N GLY A 9 10.29 -17.12 -14.12
CA GLY A 9 10.14 -17.85 -12.86
C GLY A 9 11.53 -18.22 -12.36
N GLU A 10 11.96 -17.59 -11.27
CA GLU A 10 13.13 -17.97 -10.49
C GLU A 10 12.99 -19.44 -10.09
N SER A 11 13.71 -20.31 -10.82
CA SER A 11 13.68 -21.77 -10.65
C SER A 11 14.28 -22.14 -9.30
N SER A 12 13.46 -22.15 -8.27
CA SER A 12 13.81 -22.73 -6.98
C SER A 12 13.75 -24.24 -7.12
N SER A 13 14.94 -24.85 -7.28
CA SER A 13 15.12 -26.30 -7.22
C SER A 13 14.80 -26.79 -5.81
N HIS A 14 13.52 -27.07 -5.53
CA HIS A 14 13.08 -27.57 -4.24
C HIS A 14 13.41 -29.06 -4.10
N LYS A 15 14.44 -29.36 -3.30
CA LYS A 15 14.80 -30.73 -2.88
C LYS A 15 13.89 -31.19 -1.73
N GLY A 16 12.61 -31.41 -2.01
CA GLY A 16 11.68 -32.07 -1.08
C GLY A 16 10.92 -31.15 -0.10
N VAL A 17 9.95 -31.73 0.60
CA VAL A 17 8.95 -31.05 1.45
C VAL A 17 9.51 -30.37 2.71
N ASN A 18 10.78 -30.62 3.06
CA ASN A 18 11.44 -30.02 4.22
C ASN A 18 12.29 -28.78 3.87
N ASP A 19 12.41 -28.42 2.59
CA ASP A 19 13.21 -27.30 2.08
C ASP A 19 12.31 -26.12 1.65
N ILE A 20 11.25 -25.85 2.43
CA ILE A 20 10.42 -24.67 2.26
C ILE A 20 11.20 -23.49 2.87
N PRO A 21 11.63 -22.49 2.07
CA PRO A 21 12.28 -21.31 2.61
C PRO A 21 11.35 -20.63 3.62
N ALA A 22 11.91 -20.14 4.73
CA ALA A 22 11.14 -19.35 5.67
C ALA A 22 10.39 -18.23 4.92
N PRO A 23 9.10 -17.99 5.21
CA PRO A 23 8.35 -16.94 4.56
C PRO A 23 9.13 -15.63 4.62
N ARG A 24 9.39 -15.00 3.46
CA ARG A 24 10.03 -13.67 3.42
C ARG A 24 9.15 -12.75 4.26
N SER A 25 9.67 -12.24 5.36
CA SER A 25 8.90 -11.42 6.29
C SER A 25 8.39 -10.16 5.60
N ASP A 26 7.14 -9.78 5.86
CA ASP A 26 6.56 -8.51 5.40
C ASP A 26 7.40 -7.28 5.85
N ALA A 27 8.18 -7.45 6.93
CA ALA A 27 9.15 -6.49 7.41
C ALA A 27 10.28 -6.17 6.43
N THR A 28 10.68 -7.09 5.56
CA THR A 28 11.77 -6.87 4.59
C THR A 28 11.27 -6.60 3.19
N VAL A 29 10.10 -7.12 2.81
CA VAL A 29 9.55 -6.98 1.45
C VAL A 29 8.76 -5.69 1.28
N ASN A 30 7.96 -5.30 2.27
CA ASN A 30 7.05 -4.16 2.20
C ASN A 30 7.46 -3.01 3.12
N ALA A 31 8.72 -2.98 3.57
CA ALA A 31 9.24 -1.88 4.40
C ALA A 31 9.04 -0.54 3.69
N PRO A 32 8.28 0.41 4.29
CA PRO A 32 8.15 1.73 3.69
C PRO A 32 9.49 2.46 3.72
N PRO A 33 9.93 3.09 2.61
CA PRO A 33 11.09 3.95 2.62
C PRO A 33 10.91 5.07 3.66
N PRO A 34 11.92 5.39 4.49
CA PRO A 34 11.77 6.30 5.62
C PRO A 34 11.29 7.70 5.21
N GLU A 35 11.77 8.20 4.06
CA GLU A 35 11.36 9.50 3.51
C GLU A 35 9.87 9.52 3.16
N GLN A 36 9.37 8.46 2.53
CA GLN A 36 7.96 8.39 2.17
C GLN A 36 7.06 8.15 3.40
N HIS A 37 7.53 7.34 4.36
CA HIS A 37 6.84 7.15 5.63
C HIS A 37 6.65 8.49 6.36
N LYS A 38 7.70 9.31 6.41
CA LYS A 38 7.65 10.66 6.99
C LYS A 38 6.64 11.55 6.26
N ARG A 39 6.61 11.51 4.93
CA ARG A 39 5.66 12.30 4.12
C ARG A 39 4.20 11.91 4.39
N VAL A 40 3.93 10.60 4.55
CA VAL A 40 2.61 10.10 4.99
C VAL A 40 2.30 10.58 6.39
N ALA A 41 3.25 10.46 7.32
CA ALA A 41 3.08 10.88 8.71
C ALA A 41 2.74 12.38 8.85
N ASP A 42 3.45 13.26 8.13
CA ASP A 42 3.16 14.69 8.10
C ASP A 42 1.76 14.97 7.55
N PHE A 43 1.38 14.32 6.46
CA PHE A 43 0.07 14.50 5.82
C PHE A 43 -1.11 14.02 6.68
N VAL A 44 -0.93 12.93 7.44
CA VAL A 44 -1.95 12.47 8.39
C VAL A 44 -1.99 13.30 9.67
N LYS A 45 -0.86 13.87 10.08
CA LYS A 45 -0.76 14.71 11.28
C LYS A 45 -1.53 16.03 11.13
N GLU A 46 -1.66 16.55 9.91
CA GLU A 46 -2.48 17.74 9.64
C GLU A 46 -3.97 17.54 9.98
N ALA A 47 -4.51 16.33 9.78
CA ALA A 47 -5.92 16.04 9.98
C ALA A 47 -6.14 14.57 10.42
N PRO A 48 -5.72 14.19 11.64
CA PRO A 48 -5.68 12.79 12.06
C PRO A 48 -7.06 12.13 12.15
N ASP A 49 -8.12 12.90 12.34
CA ASP A 49 -9.50 12.42 12.44
C ASP A 49 -10.24 12.44 11.09
N ALA A 50 -9.56 12.83 10.00
CA ALA A 50 -10.12 12.79 8.66
C ALA A 50 -10.19 11.35 8.13
N ARG A 51 -11.09 11.12 7.17
CA ARG A 51 -11.11 9.89 6.39
C ARG A 51 -10.07 9.97 5.29
N TYR A 52 -9.20 8.97 5.25
CA TYR A 52 -8.20 8.82 4.22
C TYR A 52 -8.62 7.70 3.27
N THR A 53 -8.30 7.85 1.99
CA THR A 53 -8.50 6.83 0.98
C THR A 53 -7.21 6.68 0.21
N PHE A 54 -6.71 5.46 0.05
CA PHE A 54 -5.59 5.22 -0.84
C PHE A 54 -5.98 4.33 -2.01
N ASP A 55 -5.46 4.67 -3.19
CA ASP A 55 -5.65 3.92 -4.42
C ASP A 55 -4.28 3.64 -5.02
N SER A 56 -4.07 2.40 -5.45
CA SER A 56 -2.86 2.01 -6.17
C SER A 56 -3.24 1.53 -7.55
N ARG A 57 -3.02 2.39 -8.54
CA ARG A 57 -3.11 1.97 -9.93
C ARG A 57 -1.87 1.18 -10.25
N ARG A 58 -2.06 -0.06 -10.69
CA ARG A 58 -0.97 -0.90 -11.19
C ARG A 58 -0.61 -0.43 -12.59
N ASN A 59 0.08 0.71 -12.70
CA ASN A 59 0.72 1.09 -13.95
C ASN A 59 1.91 0.13 -14.16
N ALA A 60 2.03 -0.44 -15.35
CA ALA A 60 2.96 -1.53 -15.65
C ALA A 60 4.44 -1.24 -15.30
N ASP A 61 4.81 0.04 -15.19
CA ASP A 61 6.19 0.51 -14.99
C ASP A 61 6.40 1.37 -13.73
N ALA A 62 5.36 1.67 -12.94
CA ALA A 62 5.48 2.55 -11.78
C ALA A 62 4.75 2.00 -10.56
N ILE A 63 5.46 1.98 -9.43
CA ILE A 63 4.86 1.71 -8.12
C ILE A 63 4.45 3.04 -7.51
N ASP A 64 3.32 3.57 -7.97
CA ASP A 64 2.73 4.82 -7.49
C ASP A 64 1.43 4.57 -6.73
N ALA A 65 1.44 4.87 -5.44
CA ALA A 65 0.26 4.92 -4.60
C ALA A 65 -0.18 6.37 -4.40
N GLU A 66 -1.49 6.61 -4.42
CA GLU A 66 -2.06 7.92 -4.11
C GLU A 66 -2.80 7.85 -2.78
N LEU A 67 -2.51 8.80 -1.88
CA LEU A 67 -3.20 8.94 -0.61
C LEU A 67 -4.02 10.24 -0.62
N CYS A 68 -5.34 10.11 -0.50
CA CYS A 68 -6.26 11.23 -0.45
C CYS A 68 -6.88 11.38 0.95
N ARG A 69 -7.10 12.62 1.37
CA ARG A 69 -7.91 12.97 2.55
C ARG A 69 -9.16 13.70 2.12
N VAL A 70 -10.28 13.41 2.78
CA VAL A 70 -11.52 14.17 2.62
C VAL A 70 -11.40 15.47 3.42
N THR A 71 -11.51 16.62 2.76
CA THR A 71 -11.48 17.93 3.42
C THR A 71 -12.87 18.28 3.97
N PRO A 72 -12.95 19.10 5.04
CA PRO A 72 -14.24 19.52 5.59
C PRO A 72 -15.10 20.34 4.61
N GLN A 73 -14.50 20.93 3.57
CA GLN A 73 -15.25 21.62 2.50
C GLN A 73 -15.85 20.67 1.45
N GLY A 74 -15.76 19.35 1.66
CA GLY A 74 -16.23 18.33 0.70
C GLY A 74 -15.26 18.05 -0.45
N GLY A 75 -14.07 18.66 -0.44
CA GLY A 75 -13.00 18.39 -1.40
C GLY A 75 -12.20 17.14 -1.05
N ARG A 76 -11.33 16.72 -1.97
CA ARG A 76 -10.30 15.70 -1.71
C ARG A 76 -8.94 16.32 -1.96
N SER A 77 -8.06 16.21 -0.98
CA SER A 77 -6.65 16.59 -1.13
C SER A 77 -5.83 15.32 -1.23
N CYS A 78 -5.09 15.13 -2.32
CA CYS A 78 -4.37 13.91 -2.62
C CYS A 78 -2.88 14.16 -2.78
N ILE A 79 -2.06 13.24 -2.26
CA ILE A 79 -0.62 13.21 -2.47
C ILE A 79 -0.23 11.94 -3.21
N LYS A 80 0.67 12.06 -4.18
CA LYS A 80 1.27 10.94 -4.90
C LYS A 80 2.55 10.50 -4.21
N LEU A 81 2.67 9.20 -4.01
CA LEU A 81 3.74 8.54 -3.29
C LEU A 81 4.34 7.47 -4.19
N ALA A 82 5.65 7.53 -4.42
CA ALA A 82 6.38 6.53 -5.19
C ALA A 82 6.73 5.34 -4.28
N LEU A 83 5.71 4.61 -3.82
CA LEU A 83 5.85 3.43 -2.95
C LEU A 83 4.71 2.44 -3.15
N ALA A 84 4.97 1.18 -2.81
CA ALA A 84 4.01 0.09 -2.97
C ALA A 84 2.82 0.23 -2.02
N SER A 85 1.63 -0.15 -2.49
CA SER A 85 0.39 -0.11 -1.69
C SER A 85 0.54 -0.81 -0.35
N ALA A 86 1.27 -1.94 -0.31
CA ALA A 86 1.57 -2.67 0.92
C ALA A 86 2.42 -1.84 1.90
N SER A 87 3.42 -1.12 1.40
CA SER A 87 4.23 -0.20 2.22
C SER A 87 3.43 0.99 2.73
N LEU A 88 2.48 1.51 1.94
CA LEU A 88 1.57 2.56 2.39
C LEU A 88 0.66 2.06 3.50
N PHE A 89 0.06 0.88 3.29
CA PHE A 89 -0.81 0.23 4.27
C PHE A 89 -0.08 -0.02 5.59
N LYS A 90 1.18 -0.46 5.54
CA LYS A 90 2.02 -0.65 6.72
C LYS A 90 2.33 0.66 7.45
N SER A 91 2.62 1.72 6.68
CA SER A 91 2.85 3.06 7.25
C SER A 91 1.62 3.60 7.97
N MET A 92 0.43 3.44 7.38
CA MET A 92 -0.81 3.88 8.01
C MET A 92 -1.11 3.10 9.28
N GLN A 93 -0.92 1.78 9.28
CA GLN A 93 -1.09 0.94 10.47
C GLN A 93 -0.13 1.30 11.61
N SER A 94 1.15 1.58 11.31
CA SER A 94 2.11 2.00 12.34
C SER A 94 1.76 3.37 12.95
N LEU A 95 1.02 4.20 12.22
CA LEU A 95 0.48 5.48 12.68
C LEU A 95 -0.86 5.34 13.44
N GLY A 96 -1.38 4.12 13.59
CA GLY A 96 -2.62 3.83 14.32
C GLY A 96 -3.90 3.98 13.48
N PHE A 97 -3.80 3.84 12.16
CA PHE A 97 -4.95 3.80 11.27
C PHE A 97 -5.31 2.36 10.90
N TYR A 98 -6.61 2.06 10.88
CA TYR A 98 -7.16 0.85 10.30
C TYR A 98 -7.60 1.15 8.88
N CYS A 99 -7.11 0.38 7.91
CA CYS A 99 -7.53 0.49 6.52
C CYS A 99 -8.20 -0.79 6.04
N ALA A 100 -9.33 -0.64 5.34
CA ALA A 100 -10.07 -1.75 4.78
C ALA A 100 -10.58 -1.42 3.37
N LEU A 101 -10.78 -2.46 2.56
CA LEU A 101 -11.54 -2.32 1.33
C LEU A 101 -13.02 -2.07 1.66
N PRO A 102 -13.70 -1.16 0.95
CA PRO A 102 -15.14 -1.02 1.02
C PRO A 102 -15.84 -2.35 0.72
N ALA A 103 -17.02 -2.55 1.32
CA ALA A 103 -17.86 -3.73 1.02
C ALA A 103 -18.36 -3.75 -0.44
N GLU A 104 -18.35 -2.61 -1.10
CA GLU A 104 -18.76 -2.45 -2.50
C GLU A 104 -17.65 -2.98 -3.44
N PRO A 105 -17.87 -4.07 -4.18
CA PRO A 105 -16.84 -4.71 -5.01
C PRO A 105 -16.35 -3.83 -6.17
N THR A 106 -17.06 -2.76 -6.51
CA THR A 106 -16.67 -1.82 -7.56
C THR A 106 -15.64 -0.78 -7.10
N ARG A 107 -15.37 -0.70 -5.79
CA ARG A 107 -14.44 0.28 -5.20
C ARG A 107 -13.13 -0.41 -4.82
N THR A 108 -12.06 -0.11 -5.57
CA THR A 108 -10.72 -0.67 -5.34
C THR A 108 -9.86 0.15 -4.39
N HIS A 109 -10.31 1.35 -4.01
CA HIS A 109 -9.60 2.19 -3.05
C HIS A 109 -9.83 1.66 -1.65
N MET A 110 -8.78 1.63 -0.85
CA MET A 110 -8.86 1.30 0.56
C MET A 110 -9.17 2.55 1.37
N GLU A 111 -10.09 2.43 2.33
CA GLU A 111 -10.46 3.50 3.24
C GLU A 111 -9.74 3.30 4.56
N CYS A 112 -8.98 4.31 4.99
CA CYS A 112 -8.24 4.35 6.24
C CYS A 112 -8.93 5.30 7.24
N GLN A 113 -9.12 4.82 8.46
CA GLN A 113 -9.68 5.58 9.58
C GLN A 113 -8.83 5.38 10.82
N ARG A 114 -8.76 6.40 11.67
CA ARG A 114 -8.02 6.30 12.92
C ARG A 114 -8.70 5.32 13.85
N ILE A 115 -7.92 4.45 14.49
CA ILE A 115 -8.45 3.47 15.43
C ILE A 115 -8.79 4.20 16.73
N PRO A 116 -10.06 4.20 17.18
CA PRO A 116 -10.40 4.69 18.51
C PRO A 116 -9.71 3.78 19.55
N ARG A 117 -9.00 4.40 20.49
CA ARG A 117 -8.34 3.68 21.59
C ARG A 117 -9.26 3.50 22.78
#